data_AF-A0A930R3Z4-F1
#
_entry.id   AF-A0A930R3Z4-F1
#
_cell.length_a   1.000
_cell.length_b   1.000
_cell.length_c   1.000
_cell.angle_alpha   90.00
_cell.angle_beta   90.00
_cell.angle_gamma   90.00
#
_symmetry.space_group_name_H-M   'P 1'
#
loop_
_entity.id
_entity.type
_entity.pdbx_description
1 polymer ?
#
loop_
_entity_poly.entity_id
_entity_poly.type
_entity_poly.pdbx_seq_one_letter_code
_entity_poly.pdbx_strand_id
1 'polypeptide(L)'
;MIPPRTKQFLAALLLAVVLLLPQGTLSAPSRTEVYGIVMTDDAKHLYMREKMQAFYRGTAETAPLTLPAGWTAEHEALGGVPVDRYTPARAAHPRVLLQLHGGGYIMRLGDVHRALALRLGVLMGASAIYCVDYRIAPAHLSPAALEAAVRVYR
;
A
#
# COMPACT_ATOMS: atom_id res chain seq x y z
N MET A 1 -6.54 20.57 71.67
CA MET A 1 -7.18 21.24 70.51
C MET A 1 -6.20 22.28 69.96
N ILE A 2 -5.70 22.09 68.73
CA ILE A 2 -4.71 23.02 68.11
C ILE A 2 -5.42 24.30 67.64
N PRO A 3 -4.92 25.50 67.98
CA PRO A 3 -5.58 26.76 67.62
C PRO A 3 -5.70 26.96 66.10
N PRO A 4 -6.76 27.64 65.61
CA PRO A 4 -7.09 27.72 64.19
C PRO A 4 -5.99 28.38 63.34
N ARG A 5 -5.26 29.35 63.91
CA ARG A 5 -4.12 29.99 63.24
C ARG A 5 -2.97 29.02 62.97
N THR A 6 -2.68 28.10 63.89
CA THR A 6 -1.59 27.13 63.73
C THR A 6 -1.87 26.12 62.62
N LYS A 7 -3.14 25.75 62.41
CA LYS A 7 -3.54 24.89 61.28
C LYS A 7 -3.36 25.59 59.92
N GLN A 8 -3.66 26.89 59.86
CA GLN A 8 -3.47 27.68 58.64
C GLN A 8 -1.97 27.84 58.30
N PHE A 9 -1.12 28.06 59.32
CA PHE A 9 0.33 28.11 59.11
C PHE A 9 0.91 26.76 58.67
N LEU A 10 0.47 25.65 59.28
CA LEU A 10 0.90 24.31 58.87
C LEU A 10 0.46 23.98 57.45
N ALA A 11 -0.77 24.33 57.05
CA ALA A 11 -1.26 24.13 55.69
C ALA A 11 -0.50 24.98 54.67
N ALA A 12 -0.22 26.25 54.99
CA ALA A 12 0.56 27.13 54.13
C ALA A 12 2.01 26.66 53.96
N LEU A 13 2.62 26.15 55.04
CA LEU A 13 3.96 25.58 55.01
C LEU A 13 4.01 24.32 54.15
N LEU A 14 3.01 23.43 54.26
CA LEU A 14 2.93 22.22 53.46
C LEU A 14 2.75 22.53 51.98
N LEU A 15 1.92 23.53 51.65
CA LEU A 15 1.70 23.98 50.28
C LEU A 15 2.96 24.64 49.69
N ALA A 16 3.67 25.45 50.48
CA ALA A 16 4.93 26.06 50.06
C ALA A 16 6.00 25.00 49.78
N VAL A 17 6.11 23.97 50.63
CA VAL A 17 7.04 22.85 50.41
C VAL A 17 6.70 22.09 49.12
N VAL A 18 5.41 21.86 48.83
CA VAL A 18 4.99 21.20 47.58
C VAL A 18 5.31 22.05 46.35
N LEU A 19 5.17 23.37 46.44
CA LEU A 19 5.46 24.31 45.34
C LEU A 19 6.96 24.54 45.13
N LEU A 20 7.77 24.40 46.18
CA LEU A 20 9.23 24.53 46.13
C LEU A 20 9.94 23.22 45.74
N LEU A 21 9.24 22.10 45.67
CA LEU A 21 9.78 20.87 45.09
C LEU A 21 10.04 21.11 43.58
N PRO A 22 11.22 20.73 43.05
CA PRO A 22 11.50 20.83 41.64
C PRO A 22 10.49 19.96 40.86
N GLN A 23 9.58 20.61 40.13
CA GLN A 23 8.55 19.96 39.30
C GLN A 23 9.15 19.26 38.06
N GLY A 24 10.48 19.36 37.88
CA GLY A 24 11.22 18.69 36.83
C GLY A 24 11.63 17.29 37.28
N THR A 25 10.91 16.30 36.77
CA THR A 25 11.38 14.99 36.23
C THR A 25 10.44 13.85 36.63
N LEU A 26 9.19 13.92 36.16
CA LEU A 26 8.33 12.73 36.02
C LEU A 26 8.13 12.38 34.53
N SER A 27 9.14 12.65 33.73
CA SER A 27 9.31 12.04 32.42
C SER A 27 10.70 11.43 32.40
N ALA A 28 10.82 10.22 32.96
CA ALA A 28 11.87 9.34 32.49
C ALA A 28 11.65 9.21 30.97
N PRO A 29 12.66 9.46 30.11
CA PRO A 29 12.50 9.10 28.71
C PRO A 29 12.13 7.63 28.69
N SER A 30 11.01 7.28 28.04
CA SER A 30 10.76 5.89 27.73
C SER A 30 11.90 5.43 26.84
N ARG A 31 12.93 4.83 27.44
CA ARG A 31 13.90 4.04 26.69
C ARG A 31 13.11 2.87 26.16
N THR A 32 12.59 3.00 24.95
CA THR A 32 12.23 1.84 24.18
C THR A 32 13.54 1.09 23.99
N GLU A 33 13.77 0.02 24.75
CA GLU A 33 14.80 -0.94 24.39
C GLU A 33 14.44 -1.41 22.98
N VAL A 34 15.25 -1.03 22.00
CA VAL A 34 15.03 -1.42 20.61
C VAL A 34 15.39 -2.90 20.53
N TYR A 35 14.39 -3.75 20.69
CA TYR A 35 14.52 -5.18 20.49
C TYR A 35 14.50 -5.49 19.00
N GLY A 36 15.63 -5.95 18.45
CA GLY A 36 15.74 -6.32 17.04
C GLY A 36 17.17 -6.27 16.49
N ILE A 37 17.34 -6.73 15.26
CA ILE A 37 18.62 -6.63 14.54
C ILE A 37 18.79 -5.17 14.10
N VAL A 38 19.75 -4.46 14.69
CA VAL A 38 20.15 -3.12 14.23
C VAL A 38 21.20 -3.32 13.13
N MET A 39 20.80 -3.10 11.88
CA MET A 39 21.70 -3.18 10.73
C MET A 39 22.05 -1.77 10.24
N THR A 40 23.33 -1.55 9.92
CA THR A 40 23.83 -0.34 9.28
C THR A 40 23.64 -0.40 7.76
N ASP A 41 23.76 0.74 7.09
CA ASP A 41 23.32 1.00 5.71
C ASP A 41 23.43 -0.19 4.75
N ASP A 42 24.64 -0.65 4.40
CA ASP A 42 24.83 -1.71 3.40
C ASP A 42 24.23 -3.06 3.83
N ALA A 43 24.41 -3.44 5.10
CA ALA A 43 23.86 -4.67 5.66
C ALA A 43 22.31 -4.63 5.69
N LYS A 44 21.75 -3.47 6.01
CA LYS A 44 20.30 -3.21 5.98
C LYS A 44 19.77 -3.28 4.56
N HIS A 45 20.44 -2.65 3.59
CA HIS A 45 20.01 -2.67 2.19
C HIS A 45 20.04 -4.08 1.61
N LEU A 46 21.06 -4.87 1.92
CA LEU A 46 21.15 -6.27 1.49
C LEU A 46 20.02 -7.11 2.11
N TYR A 47 19.82 -6.99 3.43
CA TYR A 47 18.73 -7.67 4.13
C TYR A 47 17.37 -7.30 3.57
N MET A 48 17.10 -6.00 3.39
CA MET A 48 15.83 -5.51 2.83
C MET A 48 15.62 -6.05 1.42
N ARG A 49 16.65 -6.04 0.58
CA ARG A 49 16.58 -6.61 -0.78
C ARG A 49 16.24 -8.10 -0.73
N GLU A 50 16.91 -8.86 0.12
CA GLU A 50 16.70 -10.30 0.25
C GLU A 50 15.27 -10.60 0.74
N LYS A 51 14.81 -9.91 1.80
CA LYS A 51 13.46 -10.07 2.33
C LYS A 51 12.39 -9.64 1.34
N MET A 52 12.57 -8.53 0.64
CA MET A 52 11.63 -8.09 -0.39
C MET A 52 11.61 -9.06 -1.58
N GLN A 53 12.76 -9.55 -2.04
CA GLN A 53 12.81 -10.58 -3.09
C GLN A 53 12.10 -11.86 -2.65
N ALA A 54 12.31 -12.33 -1.42
CA ALA A 54 11.63 -13.51 -0.90
C ALA A 54 10.11 -13.30 -0.81
N PHE A 55 9.68 -12.14 -0.27
CA PHE A 55 8.27 -11.79 -0.17
C PHE A 55 7.58 -11.74 -1.54
N TYR A 56 8.21 -11.11 -2.54
CA TYR A 56 7.63 -10.97 -3.88
C TYR A 56 7.81 -12.21 -4.77
N ARG A 57 8.80 -13.08 -4.52
CA ARG A 57 8.90 -14.41 -5.18
C ARG A 57 7.83 -15.38 -4.68
N GLY A 58 7.41 -15.26 -3.42
CA GLY A 58 6.52 -16.21 -2.73
C GLY A 58 5.03 -16.14 -3.08
N THR A 59 4.59 -15.25 -3.97
CA THR A 59 3.18 -15.14 -4.38
C THR A 59 2.88 -15.82 -5.72
N ALA A 60 3.80 -16.66 -6.20
CA ALA A 60 3.78 -17.22 -7.54
C ALA A 60 3.09 -18.60 -7.60
N GLU A 61 1.82 -18.68 -7.18
CA GLU A 61 0.87 -19.62 -7.79
C GLU A 61 -0.56 -19.20 -7.41
N THR A 62 -1.12 -18.28 -8.18
CA THR A 62 -2.56 -18.06 -8.16
C THR A 62 -3.19 -19.07 -9.11
N ALA A 63 -4.34 -19.63 -8.71
CA ALA A 63 -5.11 -20.50 -9.59
C ALA A 63 -5.24 -19.86 -10.99
N PRO A 64 -5.11 -20.65 -12.07
CA PRO A 64 -5.16 -20.13 -13.44
C PRO A 64 -6.39 -19.24 -13.64
N LEU A 65 -6.21 -18.14 -14.37
CA LEU A 65 -7.33 -17.24 -14.70
C LEU A 65 -8.45 -17.99 -15.42
N THR A 66 -9.61 -18.10 -14.78
CA THR A 66 -10.84 -18.59 -15.43
C THR A 66 -11.65 -17.41 -15.97
N LEU A 67 -11.93 -17.42 -17.27
CA LEU A 67 -12.79 -16.40 -17.88
C LEU A 67 -14.27 -16.66 -17.53
N PRO A 68 -15.06 -15.60 -17.27
CA PRO A 68 -16.51 -15.74 -17.18
C PRO A 68 -17.10 -16.24 -18.50
N ALA A 69 -18.24 -16.93 -18.42
CA ALA A 69 -18.89 -17.48 -19.61
C ALA A 69 -19.18 -16.38 -20.65
N GLY A 70 -18.84 -16.67 -21.91
CA GLY A 70 -19.04 -15.73 -23.02
C GLY A 70 -18.05 -14.57 -23.08
N TRP A 71 -17.00 -14.56 -22.25
CA TRP A 71 -15.90 -13.60 -22.38
C TRP A 71 -14.74 -14.22 -23.16
N THR A 72 -14.15 -13.42 -24.04
CA THR A 72 -12.92 -13.75 -24.78
C THR A 72 -11.75 -12.92 -24.25
N ALA A 73 -10.53 -13.39 -24.49
CA ALA A 73 -9.31 -12.71 -24.13
C ALA A 73 -8.39 -12.60 -25.36
N GLU A 74 -7.81 -11.43 -25.56
CA GLU A 74 -6.83 -11.14 -26.60
C GLU A 74 -5.64 -10.42 -25.97
N HIS A 75 -4.42 -10.76 -26.40
CA HIS A 75 -3.22 -10.00 -26.07
C HIS A 75 -2.89 -9.10 -27.25
N GLU A 76 -2.86 -7.79 -27.02
CA GLU A 76 -2.59 -6.79 -28.05
C GLU A 76 -1.63 -5.71 -27.53
N ALA A 77 -1.24 -4.81 -28.42
CA ALA A 77 -0.45 -3.65 -28.06
C ALA A 77 -1.17 -2.37 -28.48
N LEU A 78 -1.51 -1.53 -27.51
CA LEU A 78 -2.16 -0.22 -27.73
C LEU A 78 -1.14 0.88 -27.52
N GLY A 79 -0.86 1.67 -28.57
CA GLY A 79 0.21 2.68 -28.52
C GLY A 79 1.59 2.11 -28.16
N GLY A 80 1.85 0.84 -28.53
CA GLY A 80 3.06 0.11 -28.18
C GLY A 80 3.13 -0.40 -26.73
N VAL A 81 2.06 -0.29 -25.96
CA VAL A 81 1.96 -0.81 -24.59
C VAL A 81 1.22 -2.15 -24.62
N PRO A 82 1.78 -3.23 -24.04
CA PRO A 82 1.09 -4.51 -23.95
C PRO A 82 -0.18 -4.42 -23.10
N VAL A 83 -1.27 -4.98 -23.59
CA VAL A 83 -2.59 -4.96 -22.95
C VAL A 83 -3.29 -6.30 -23.16
N ASP A 84 -3.96 -6.76 -22.11
CA ASP A 84 -4.90 -7.87 -22.23
C ASP A 84 -6.30 -7.30 -22.37
N ARG A 85 -6.90 -7.52 -23.54
CA ARG A 85 -8.26 -7.10 -23.86
C ARG A 85 -9.23 -8.23 -23.57
N TYR A 86 -10.30 -7.92 -22.84
CA TYR A 86 -11.41 -8.84 -22.63
C TYR A 86 -12.72 -8.26 -23.16
N THR A 87 -13.48 -9.08 -23.87
CA THR A 87 -14.75 -8.67 -24.47
C THR A 87 -15.84 -9.71 -24.21
N PRO A 88 -17.05 -9.32 -23.80
CA PRO A 88 -18.18 -10.23 -23.71
C PRO A 88 -18.78 -10.46 -25.11
N ALA A 89 -19.38 -11.63 -25.32
CA ALA A 89 -20.14 -11.96 -26.52
C ALA A 89 -21.34 -11.00 -26.75
N ARG A 90 -21.88 -10.44 -25.65
CA ARG A 90 -22.91 -9.41 -25.69
C ARG A 90 -22.65 -8.34 -24.63
N ALA A 91 -22.40 -7.12 -25.08
CA ALA A 91 -22.30 -5.97 -24.19
C ALA A 91 -23.69 -5.57 -23.65
N ALA A 92 -23.78 -5.30 -22.34
CA ALA A 92 -24.98 -4.74 -21.72
C ALA A 92 -25.02 -3.22 -21.85
N HIS A 93 -23.86 -2.57 -21.72
CA HIS A 93 -23.69 -1.12 -21.83
C HIS A 93 -22.43 -0.79 -22.62
N PRO A 94 -22.32 0.40 -23.23
CA PRO A 94 -21.12 0.85 -23.95
C PRO A 94 -20.01 1.33 -22.99
N ARG A 95 -19.82 0.63 -21.86
CA ARG A 95 -18.84 1.00 -20.83
C ARG A 95 -17.54 0.26 -21.05
N VAL A 96 -16.42 0.98 -21.00
CA VAL A 96 -15.09 0.39 -21.09
C VAL A 96 -14.40 0.49 -19.73
N LEU A 97 -13.73 -0.57 -19.31
CA LEU A 97 -12.90 -0.60 -18.11
C LEU A 97 -11.42 -0.60 -18.50
N LEU A 98 -10.67 0.44 -18.09
CA LEU A 98 -9.22 0.46 -18.16
C LEU A 98 -8.65 0.09 -16.80
N GLN A 99 -8.06 -1.10 -16.67
CA GLN A 99 -7.42 -1.55 -15.45
C GLN A 99 -5.92 -1.24 -15.47
N LEU A 100 -5.49 -0.50 -14.45
CA LEU A 100 -4.08 -0.35 -14.09
C LEU A 100 -3.83 -1.22 -12.85
N HIS A 101 -2.93 -2.20 -12.96
CA HIS A 101 -2.68 -3.11 -11.84
C HIS A 101 -2.00 -2.39 -10.66
N GLY A 102 -2.06 -3.02 -9.48
CA GLY A 102 -1.37 -2.55 -8.29
C GLY A 102 0.07 -3.05 -8.24
N GLY A 103 0.65 -3.08 -7.03
CA GLY A 103 2.00 -3.60 -6.81
C GLY A 103 3.10 -2.53 -6.83
N GLY A 104 2.76 -1.28 -6.47
CA GLY A 104 3.73 -0.23 -6.16
C GLY A 104 4.69 0.14 -7.30
N TYR A 105 4.27 -0.08 -8.55
CA TYR A 105 5.10 0.09 -9.76
C TYR A 105 6.32 -0.84 -9.85
N ILE A 106 6.41 -1.88 -9.01
CA ILE A 106 7.52 -2.84 -8.98
C ILE A 106 7.10 -4.28 -9.28
N MET A 107 5.79 -4.57 -9.32
CA MET A 107 5.23 -5.88 -9.69
C MET A 107 4.50 -5.76 -11.04
N ARG A 108 4.63 -6.77 -11.91
CA ARG A 108 3.96 -6.82 -13.22
C ARG A 108 2.48 -7.20 -13.12
N LEU A 109 1.76 -7.07 -14.24
CA LEU A 109 0.39 -7.56 -14.36
C LEU A 109 0.32 -9.07 -14.07
N GLY A 110 -0.51 -9.43 -13.09
CA GLY A 110 -0.75 -10.81 -12.66
C GLY A 110 -2.24 -11.15 -12.63
N ASP A 111 -2.56 -12.43 -12.52
CA ASP A 111 -3.93 -12.94 -12.68
C ASP A 111 -4.89 -12.46 -11.60
N VAL A 112 -4.41 -12.11 -10.41
CA VAL A 112 -5.24 -11.45 -9.37
C VAL A 112 -5.87 -10.17 -9.89
N HIS A 113 -5.09 -9.37 -10.62
CA HIS A 113 -5.57 -8.11 -11.18
C HIS A 113 -6.54 -8.39 -12.33
N ARG A 114 -6.19 -9.28 -13.26
CA ARG A 114 -7.08 -9.69 -14.37
C ARG A 114 -8.43 -10.21 -13.87
N ALA A 115 -8.40 -11.08 -12.86
CA ALA A 115 -9.61 -11.65 -12.25
C ALA A 115 -10.46 -10.57 -11.58
N LEU A 116 -9.84 -9.60 -10.89
CA LEU A 116 -10.55 -8.45 -10.35
C LEU A 116 -11.18 -7.60 -11.48
N ALA A 117 -10.45 -7.37 -12.57
CA ALA A 117 -10.94 -6.61 -13.72
C ALA A 117 -12.18 -7.27 -14.31
N LEU A 118 -12.12 -8.57 -14.58
CA LEU A 118 -13.22 -9.35 -15.13
C LEU A 118 -14.45 -9.33 -14.20
N ARG A 119 -14.25 -9.50 -12.89
CA ARG A 119 -15.35 -9.40 -11.92
C ARG A 119 -16.03 -8.02 -11.97
N LEU A 120 -15.24 -6.94 -11.99
CA LEU A 120 -15.78 -5.58 -12.09
C LEU A 120 -16.48 -5.35 -13.43
N GLY A 121 -15.88 -5.81 -14.53
CA GLY A 121 -16.43 -5.69 -15.88
C GLY A 121 -17.77 -6.42 -16.06
N VAL A 122 -17.91 -7.61 -15.46
CA VAL A 122 -19.20 -8.34 -15.40
C VAL A 122 -20.22 -7.54 -14.61
N LEU A 123 -19.88 -7.10 -13.40
CA LEU A 123 -20.80 -6.37 -12.51
C LEU A 123 -21.28 -5.05 -13.12
N MET A 124 -20.43 -4.36 -13.87
CA MET A 124 -20.76 -3.08 -14.50
C MET A 124 -21.41 -3.22 -15.88
N GLY A 125 -21.48 -4.44 -16.43
CA GLY A 125 -21.95 -4.69 -17.78
C GLY A 125 -21.06 -4.06 -18.87
N ALA A 126 -19.73 -4.11 -18.68
CA ALA A 126 -18.76 -3.51 -19.60
C ALA A 126 -18.79 -4.15 -20.99
N SER A 127 -18.60 -3.35 -22.04
CA SER A 127 -18.41 -3.81 -23.42
C SER A 127 -16.97 -4.22 -23.72
N ALA A 128 -16.00 -3.73 -22.93
CA ALA A 128 -14.60 -4.13 -23.03
C ALA A 128 -13.86 -3.85 -21.72
N ILE A 129 -12.82 -4.64 -21.47
CA ILE A 129 -11.85 -4.42 -20.39
C ILE A 129 -10.45 -4.44 -21.00
N TYR A 130 -9.59 -3.52 -20.58
CA TYR A 130 -8.20 -3.43 -20.98
C TYR A 130 -7.33 -3.46 -19.73
N CYS A 131 -6.61 -4.56 -19.52
CA CYS A 131 -5.65 -4.69 -18.43
C CYS A 131 -4.25 -4.33 -18.93
N VAL A 132 -3.71 -3.21 -18.47
CA VAL A 132 -2.46 -2.64 -18.98
C VAL A 132 -1.26 -3.26 -18.26
N ASP A 133 -0.37 -3.92 -18.98
CA ASP A 133 0.93 -4.39 -18.45
C ASP A 133 1.99 -3.30 -18.65
N TYR A 134 1.88 -2.27 -17.82
CA TYR A 134 2.77 -1.12 -17.89
C TYR A 134 4.19 -1.47 -17.41
N ARG A 135 5.17 -0.67 -17.85
CA ARG A 135 6.58 -0.82 -17.46
C ARG A 135 6.78 -0.61 -15.95
N ILE A 136 7.59 -1.46 -15.32
CA ILE A 136 7.85 -1.44 -13.87
C ILE A 136 9.28 -1.04 -13.52
N ALA A 137 9.44 -0.48 -12.32
CA ALA A 137 10.72 -0.26 -11.67
C ALA A 137 11.34 -1.61 -11.23
N PRO A 138 12.68 -1.68 -11.09
CA PRO A 138 13.65 -0.59 -11.24
C PRO A 138 14.05 -0.29 -12.69
N ALA A 139 13.74 -1.17 -13.65
CA ALA A 139 14.15 -1.02 -15.05
C ALA A 139 13.56 0.24 -15.70
N HIS A 140 12.34 0.62 -15.31
CA HIS A 140 11.66 1.80 -15.81
C HIS A 140 11.08 2.61 -14.65
N LEU A 141 11.73 3.73 -14.33
CA LEU A 141 11.31 4.63 -13.25
C LEU A 141 10.15 5.53 -13.69
N SER A 142 9.61 6.30 -12.75
CA SER A 142 8.65 7.36 -13.06
C SER A 142 9.22 8.29 -14.16
N PRO A 143 8.43 8.69 -15.18
CA PRO A 143 6.97 8.53 -15.31
C PRO A 143 6.52 7.35 -16.19
N ALA A 144 7.34 6.31 -16.40
CA ALA A 144 7.12 5.30 -17.45
C ALA A 144 5.75 4.60 -17.43
N ALA A 145 5.21 4.32 -16.24
CA ALA A 145 3.88 3.72 -16.05
C ALA A 145 2.74 4.71 -16.35
N LEU A 146 2.89 5.97 -15.96
CA LEU A 146 1.91 7.03 -16.25
C LEU A 146 1.81 7.26 -17.76
N GLU A 147 2.95 7.34 -18.45
CA GLU A 147 2.96 7.48 -19.91
C GLU A 147 2.28 6.31 -20.61
N ALA A 148 2.46 5.08 -20.09
CA ALA A 148 1.80 3.90 -20.63
C ALA A 148 0.28 3.98 -20.45
N ALA A 149 -0.19 4.37 -19.26
CA ALA A 149 -1.61 4.57 -18.99
C ALA A 149 -2.23 5.63 -19.93
N VAL A 150 -1.54 6.77 -20.12
CA VAL A 150 -2.01 7.84 -21.02
C VAL A 150 -2.03 7.39 -22.48
N ARG A 151 -1.04 6.60 -22.92
CA ARG A 151 -1.00 6.07 -24.30
C ARG A 151 -2.14 5.08 -24.57
N VAL A 152 -2.51 4.26 -23.60
CA VAL A 152 -3.61 3.29 -23.77
C VAL A 152 -4.98 3.96 -23.66
N TYR A 153 -5.10 5.02 -22.85
CA TYR A 153 -6.36 5.72 -22.64
C TYR A 153 -6.85 6.53 -23.86
N ARG A 154 -5.91 7.04 -24.67
CA ARG A 154 -6.19 7.90 -25.83
C ARG A 154 -6.50 7.08 -27.07
#